data_AF-A0A314L7E9-F1
#
_entry.id   AF-A0A314L7E9-F1
#
_cell.length_a   1.000
_cell.length_b   1.000
_cell.length_c   1.000
_cell.angle_alpha   90.00
_cell.angle_beta   90.00
_cell.angle_gamma   90.00
#
_symmetry.space_group_name_H-M   'P 1'
#
loop_
_entity.id
_entity.type
_entity.pdbx_description
1 polymer ?
#
loop_
_entity_poly.entity_id
_entity_poly.type
_entity_poly.pdbx_seq_one_letter_code
_entity_poly.pdbx_strand_id
1 'polypeptide(L)'
;RLKNLVSFNKVAFVAIYEPFMNMNKIEGYKRYLGFQHCMTNSNGQIWCFWKGLNHTICIANTDQQLTLNMKDTPSEIGTVVMVVYAKCTPVKREDLWDSIANLHNQIRGPWCMGEDFNVIMDPDEKLGGLPHRMSKSMEFINCMEACGLSDISFTG
;
A
#
# COMPACT_ATOMS: atom_id res chain seq x y z
N ARG A 1 21.83 0.20 -2.58
CA ARG A 1 20.86 0.73 -3.58
C ARG A 1 19.66 1.41 -2.91
N LEU A 2 18.82 0.71 -2.14
CA LEU A 2 17.65 1.31 -1.47
C LEU A 2 17.99 2.52 -0.58
N LYS A 3 19.01 2.41 0.28
CA LYS A 3 19.44 3.53 1.15
C LYS A 3 19.79 4.81 0.36
N ASN A 4 20.42 4.66 -0.81
CA ASN A 4 20.78 5.81 -1.66
C ASN A 4 19.54 6.41 -2.31
N LEU A 5 18.57 5.59 -2.75
CA LEU A 5 17.29 6.07 -3.29
C LEU A 5 16.50 6.85 -2.23
N VAL A 6 16.47 6.35 -1.00
CA VAL A 6 15.81 7.02 0.13
C VAL A 6 16.47 8.35 0.44
N SER A 7 17.81 8.40 0.48
CA SER A 7 18.52 9.64 0.84
C SER A 7 18.51 10.67 -0.29
N PHE A 8 18.62 10.23 -1.54
CA PHE A 8 18.67 11.12 -2.71
C PHE A 8 17.31 11.78 -2.96
N ASN A 9 16.22 11.00 -2.93
CA ASN A 9 14.87 11.50 -3.19
C ASN A 9 14.21 12.13 -1.95
N LYS A 10 14.90 12.17 -0.80
CA LYS A 10 14.41 12.73 0.47
C LYS A 10 13.01 12.23 0.85
N VAL A 11 12.78 10.93 0.65
CA VAL A 11 11.46 10.33 0.82
C VAL A 11 11.05 10.33 2.31
N ALA A 12 9.79 10.71 2.58
CA ALA A 12 9.21 10.75 3.93
C ALA A 12 8.49 9.45 4.33
N PHE A 13 7.99 8.69 3.36
CA PHE A 13 7.31 7.41 3.54
C PHE A 13 7.79 6.38 2.51
N VAL A 14 8.07 5.15 2.94
CA VAL A 14 8.46 4.05 2.06
C VAL A 14 7.70 2.78 2.42
N ALA A 15 7.12 2.14 1.42
CA ALA A 15 6.63 0.78 1.49
C ALA A 15 7.59 -0.17 0.76
N ILE A 16 7.82 -1.35 1.32
CA ILE A 16 8.61 -2.42 0.71
C ILE A 16 7.75 -3.67 0.69
N TYR A 17 7.57 -4.23 -0.51
CA TYR A 17 6.92 -5.51 -0.73
C TYR A 17 7.94 -6.64 -0.69
N GLU A 18 7.51 -7.78 -0.15
CA GLU A 18 8.26 -9.03 -0.05
C GLU A 18 9.73 -8.82 0.38
N PRO A 19 9.97 -8.36 1.62
CA PRO A 19 11.34 -8.17 2.09
C PRO A 19 12.10 -9.49 2.24
N PHE A 20 11.43 -10.65 2.13
CA PHE A 20 11.98 -12.01 2.31
C PHE A 20 12.84 -12.16 3.57
N MET A 21 12.46 -11.45 4.63
CA MET A 21 13.18 -11.37 5.90
C MET A 21 12.21 -11.56 7.06
N ASN A 22 12.72 -12.08 8.17
CA ASN A 22 11.92 -12.19 9.39
C ASN A 22 11.52 -10.79 9.89
N MET A 23 10.25 -10.62 10.31
CA MET A 23 9.68 -9.36 10.81
C MET A 23 10.53 -8.72 11.92
N ASN A 24 11.22 -9.53 12.74
CA ASN A 24 12.08 -9.05 13.82
C ASN A 24 13.26 -8.18 13.33
N LYS A 25 13.55 -8.19 12.03
CA LYS A 25 14.61 -7.36 11.42
C LYS A 25 14.15 -5.94 11.08
N ILE A 26 12.85 -5.66 11.05
CA ILE A 26 12.30 -4.38 10.60
C ILE A 26 12.89 -3.19 11.35
N GLU A 27 13.06 -3.30 12.67
CA GLU A 27 13.66 -2.26 13.52
C GLU A 27 15.12 -1.95 13.14
N GLY A 28 15.89 -2.97 12.76
CA GLY A 28 17.25 -2.80 12.27
C GLY A 28 17.27 -2.02 10.94
N TYR A 29 16.36 -2.37 10.03
CA TYR A 29 16.22 -1.68 8.74
C TYR A 29 15.69 -0.25 8.89
N LYS A 30 14.77 -0.01 9.82
CA LYS A 30 14.29 1.34 10.19
C LYS A 30 15.47 2.25 10.51
N ARG A 31 16.36 1.80 11.41
CA ARG A 31 17.57 2.54 11.80
C ARG A 31 18.56 2.69 10.64
N TYR A 32 18.79 1.62 9.89
CA TYR A 32 19.72 1.62 8.77
C TYR A 32 19.32 2.60 7.64
N LEU A 33 18.02 2.69 7.36
CA LEU A 33 17.42 3.58 6.37
C LEU A 33 17.16 5.01 6.92
N GLY A 34 17.29 5.21 8.23
CA GLY A 34 17.15 6.52 8.88
C GLY A 34 15.70 6.97 9.07
N PHE A 35 14.75 6.03 9.19
CA PHE A 35 13.35 6.32 9.51
C PHE A 35 13.11 6.33 11.02
N GLN A 36 12.05 7.02 11.45
CA GLN A 36 11.69 7.13 12.87
C GLN A 36 10.75 6.02 13.30
N HIS A 37 9.83 5.65 12.40
CA HIS A 37 8.77 4.69 12.64
C HIS A 37 8.77 3.59 11.60
N CYS A 38 8.25 2.43 11.97
CA CYS A 38 8.01 1.33 11.04
C CYS A 38 6.83 0.47 11.48
N MET A 39 6.21 -0.21 10.52
CA MET A 39 5.19 -1.22 10.78
C MET A 39 5.21 -2.27 9.67
N THR A 40 4.80 -3.49 10.03
CA THR A 40 4.62 -4.58 9.08
C THR A 40 3.17 -5.03 9.08
N ASN A 41 2.70 -5.52 7.93
CA ASN A 41 1.42 -6.20 7.88
C ASN A 41 1.47 -7.56 8.61
N SER A 42 0.30 -8.19 8.77
CA SER A 42 0.11 -9.35 9.65
C SER A 42 0.97 -10.57 9.30
N ASN A 43 1.39 -10.69 8.03
CA ASN A 43 2.19 -11.81 7.54
C ASN A 43 3.63 -11.45 7.16
N GLY A 44 4.02 -10.18 7.27
CA GLY A 44 5.42 -9.78 7.10
C GLY A 44 5.80 -9.41 5.67
N GLN A 45 4.86 -9.45 4.73
CA GLN A 45 5.10 -9.21 3.32
C GLN A 45 5.12 -7.72 2.95
N ILE A 46 4.56 -6.85 3.80
CA ILE A 46 4.55 -5.41 3.58
C ILE A 46 5.27 -4.75 4.75
N TRP A 47 6.36 -4.03 4.47
CA TRP A 47 7.06 -3.20 5.46
C TRP A 47 6.91 -1.72 5.12
N CYS A 48 6.36 -0.95 6.04
CA CYS A 48 6.23 0.49 5.92
C CYS A 48 7.21 1.19 6.87
N PHE A 49 7.82 2.27 6.40
CA PHE A 49 8.74 3.12 7.14
C PHE A 49 8.41 4.58 6.91
N TRP A 50 8.47 5.42 7.94
CA TRP A 50 8.18 6.85 7.80
C TRP A 50 8.92 7.74 8.81
N LYS A 51 8.97 9.04 8.48
CA LYS A 51 9.55 10.13 9.28
C LYS A 51 8.45 11.11 9.66
N GLY A 52 8.54 11.69 10.85
CA GLY A 52 7.48 12.52 11.43
C GLY A 52 6.22 11.69 11.69
N LEU A 53 5.06 12.36 11.72
CA LEU A 53 3.74 11.74 11.84
C LEU A 53 3.67 10.84 13.08
N ASN A 54 4.07 11.42 14.21
CA ASN A 54 4.29 10.71 15.47
C ASN A 54 3.02 10.10 16.08
N HIS A 55 1.86 10.46 15.56
CA HIS A 55 0.57 9.96 16.00
C HIS A 55 -0.13 9.12 14.91
N THR A 56 0.65 8.51 14.01
CA THR A 56 0.14 7.59 13.01
C THR A 56 -0.56 6.40 13.66
N ILE A 57 -1.75 6.04 13.16
CA ILE A 57 -2.58 4.94 13.68
C ILE A 57 -2.78 3.89 12.59
N CYS A 58 -2.65 2.62 12.95
CA CYS A 58 -3.03 1.52 12.07
C CYS A 58 -4.55 1.34 12.11
N ILE A 59 -5.23 1.47 10.97
CA ILE A 59 -6.69 1.33 10.87
C ILE A 59 -7.13 0.01 10.22
N ALA A 60 -6.28 -0.62 9.41
CA ALA A 60 -6.47 -1.99 8.94
C ALA A 60 -5.12 -2.68 8.75
N ASN A 61 -5.05 -3.96 9.14
CA ASN A 61 -3.85 -4.78 8.99
C ASN A 61 -4.25 -6.22 8.68
N THR A 62 -4.03 -6.63 7.43
CA THR A 62 -4.34 -7.98 6.95
C THR A 62 -3.15 -8.54 6.18
N ASP A 63 -3.28 -9.77 5.68
CA ASP A 63 -2.24 -10.36 4.85
C ASP A 63 -2.14 -9.70 3.45
N GLN A 64 -3.17 -8.96 3.03
CA GLN A 64 -3.22 -8.25 1.74
C GLN A 64 -3.06 -6.74 1.85
N GLN A 65 -3.06 -6.15 3.04
CA GLN A 65 -2.90 -4.70 3.19
C GLN A 65 -2.33 -4.29 4.55
N LEU A 66 -1.72 -3.11 4.56
CA LEU A 66 -1.44 -2.32 5.75
C LEU A 66 -1.95 -0.89 5.51
N THR A 67 -2.94 -0.47 6.29
CA THR A 67 -3.57 0.84 6.17
C THR A 67 -3.30 1.68 7.41
N LEU A 68 -2.66 2.83 7.18
CA LEU A 68 -2.20 3.75 8.21
C LEU A 68 -2.90 5.10 8.04
N ASN A 69 -3.56 5.60 9.09
CA ASN A 69 -3.93 7.01 9.17
C ASN A 69 -2.73 7.79 9.71
N MET A 70 -2.05 8.49 8.82
CA MET A 70 -0.83 9.23 9.11
C MET A 70 -1.14 10.65 9.57
N LYS A 71 -0.72 10.98 10.79
CA LYS A 71 -0.95 12.28 11.44
C LYS A 71 0.10 12.60 12.49
N ASP A 72 0.34 13.89 12.73
CA ASP A 72 1.29 14.34 13.75
C ASP A 72 0.63 14.56 15.11
N THR A 73 -0.66 14.91 15.12
CA THR A 73 -1.42 15.15 16.36
C THR A 73 -2.71 14.34 16.43
N PRO A 74 -3.24 14.04 17.63
CA PRO A 74 -4.48 13.28 17.79
C PRO A 74 -5.71 13.91 17.14
N SER A 75 -5.79 15.24 17.16
CA SER A 75 -6.91 16.03 16.66
C SER A 75 -6.93 16.20 15.14
N GLU A 76 -5.83 15.91 14.45
CA GLU A 76 -5.79 15.95 12.99
C GLU A 76 -6.61 14.81 12.39
N ILE A 77 -7.28 15.10 11.28
CA ILE A 77 -7.96 14.08 10.45
C ILE A 77 -6.92 13.08 9.93
N GLY A 78 -5.74 13.58 9.53
CA GLY A 78 -4.65 12.80 8.95
C GLY A 78 -4.84 12.51 7.46
N THR A 79 -3.82 11.89 6.87
CA THR A 79 -3.86 11.33 5.52
C THR A 79 -3.81 9.81 5.62
N VAL A 80 -4.75 9.12 4.99
CA VAL A 80 -4.79 7.67 4.99
C VAL A 80 -3.91 7.14 3.86
N VAL A 81 -2.92 6.33 4.23
CA VAL A 81 -2.06 5.60 3.30
C VAL A 81 -2.40 4.12 3.41
N MET A 82 -2.94 3.56 2.33
CA MET A 82 -3.17 2.13 2.20
C MET A 82 -2.06 1.53 1.35
N VAL A 83 -1.36 0.53 1.87
CA VAL A 83 -0.36 -0.24 1.14
C VAL A 83 -0.89 -1.64 0.91
N VAL A 84 -1.07 -2.03 -0.35
CA VAL A 84 -1.76 -3.26 -0.71
C VAL A 84 -0.82 -4.22 -1.42
N TYR A 85 -0.90 -5.50 -1.05
CA TYR A 85 -0.27 -6.62 -1.73
C TYR A 85 -1.33 -7.68 -1.99
N ALA A 86 -2.06 -7.54 -3.10
CA ALA A 86 -3.23 -8.35 -3.40
C ALA A 86 -2.85 -9.80 -3.75
N LYS A 87 -3.69 -10.76 -3.36
CA LYS A 87 -3.52 -12.16 -3.75
C LYS A 87 -3.88 -12.38 -5.21
N CYS A 88 -3.17 -13.29 -5.87
CA CYS A 88 -3.44 -13.62 -7.29
C CYS A 88 -4.79 -14.31 -7.54
N THR A 89 -5.44 -14.87 -6.51
CA THR A 89 -6.70 -15.61 -6.63
C THR A 89 -7.91 -14.67 -6.42
N PRO A 90 -8.86 -14.57 -7.38
CA PRO A 90 -10.03 -13.67 -7.25
C PRO A 90 -10.82 -13.85 -5.96
N VAL A 91 -11.19 -15.09 -5.61
CA VAL A 91 -11.94 -15.40 -4.38
C VAL A 91 -11.23 -14.89 -3.11
N LYS A 92 -9.90 -14.89 -3.08
CA LYS A 92 -9.16 -14.38 -1.92
C LYS A 92 -9.04 -12.85 -1.90
N ARG A 93 -9.32 -12.17 -3.02
CA ARG A 93 -9.34 -10.70 -3.12
C ARG A 93 -10.68 -10.10 -2.67
N GLU A 94 -11.75 -10.89 -2.58
CA GLU A 94 -13.04 -10.42 -2.07
C GLU A 94 -12.90 -9.74 -0.70
N ASP A 95 -12.16 -10.36 0.23
CA ASP A 95 -11.87 -9.78 1.56
C ASP A 95 -11.16 -8.40 1.48
N LEU A 96 -10.30 -8.21 0.47
CA LEU A 96 -9.60 -6.96 0.25
C LEU A 96 -10.58 -5.89 -0.26
N TRP A 97 -11.43 -6.22 -1.22
CA TRP A 97 -12.43 -5.31 -1.78
C TRP A 97 -13.45 -4.87 -0.73
N ASP A 98 -13.94 -5.81 0.07
CA ASP A 98 -14.85 -5.51 1.18
C ASP A 98 -14.19 -4.57 2.19
N SER A 99 -12.91 -4.78 2.50
CA SER A 99 -12.19 -3.86 3.38
C SER A 99 -12.02 -2.47 2.77
N ILE A 100 -11.74 -2.36 1.47
CA ILE A 100 -11.58 -1.07 0.79
C ILE A 100 -12.91 -0.30 0.80
N ALA A 101 -14.02 -0.98 0.46
CA ALA A 101 -15.36 -0.38 0.48
C ALA A 101 -15.77 0.07 1.90
N ASN A 102 -15.47 -0.75 2.91
CA ASN A 102 -15.74 -0.41 4.31
C ASN A 102 -14.91 0.79 4.79
N LEU A 103 -13.66 0.90 4.36
CA LEU A 103 -12.77 2.01 4.72
C LEU A 103 -13.16 3.30 4.01
N HIS A 104 -13.56 3.24 2.73
CA HIS A 104 -14.04 4.41 1.98
C HIS A 104 -15.11 5.20 2.77
N ASN A 105 -16.06 4.50 3.40
CA ASN A 105 -17.12 5.14 4.19
C ASN A 105 -16.65 5.75 5.52
N GLN A 106 -15.44 5.42 5.98
CA GLN A 106 -14.88 5.87 7.25
C GLN A 106 -13.84 6.99 7.08
N ILE A 107 -13.18 7.04 5.92
CA ILE A 107 -12.11 8.00 5.65
C ILE A 107 -12.72 9.38 5.37
N ARG A 108 -12.31 10.38 6.15
CA ARG A 108 -12.79 11.78 6.04
C ARG A 108 -11.75 12.74 5.47
N GLY A 109 -10.53 12.27 5.23
CA GLY A 109 -9.39 13.06 4.76
C GLY A 109 -8.83 12.54 3.45
N PRO A 110 -7.67 13.05 3.01
CA PRO A 110 -6.97 12.53 1.86
C PRO A 110 -6.70 11.03 2.01
N TRP A 111 -6.94 10.29 0.93
CA TRP A 111 -6.69 8.86 0.87
C TRP A 111 -5.80 8.57 -0.34
N CYS A 112 -4.65 7.94 -0.09
CA CYS A 112 -3.81 7.40 -1.14
C CYS A 112 -3.66 5.90 -0.95
N MET A 113 -3.70 5.19 -2.07
CA MET A 113 -3.44 3.76 -2.14
C MET A 113 -2.16 3.57 -2.96
N GLY A 114 -1.15 2.96 -2.36
CA GLY A 114 0.05 2.50 -3.05
C GLY A 114 0.00 0.99 -3.12
N GLU A 115 0.16 0.43 -4.30
CA GLU A 115 -0.06 -1.00 -4.48
C GLU A 115 0.94 -1.60 -5.47
N ASP A 116 1.26 -2.86 -5.23
CA ASP A 116 1.75 -3.78 -6.25
C ASP A 116 0.60 -4.76 -6.56
N PHE A 117 -0.24 -4.39 -7.53
CA PHE A 117 -1.50 -5.09 -7.78
C PHE A 117 -1.24 -6.50 -8.31
N ASN A 118 -0.05 -6.76 -8.88
CA ASN A 118 0.18 -7.88 -9.81
C ASN A 118 -0.96 -8.02 -10.85
N VAL A 119 -1.66 -6.92 -11.15
CA VAL A 119 -2.73 -6.84 -12.16
C VAL A 119 -2.26 -5.91 -13.25
N ILE A 120 -2.29 -6.46 -14.45
CA ILE A 120 -2.06 -5.73 -15.70
C ILE A 120 -3.31 -4.88 -15.92
N MET A 121 -3.16 -3.56 -15.84
CA MET A 121 -4.28 -2.63 -16.04
C MET A 121 -4.49 -2.36 -17.53
N ASP A 122 -3.42 -2.41 -18.30
CA ASP A 122 -3.42 -2.31 -19.74
C ASP A 122 -2.88 -3.60 -20.38
N PRO A 123 -3.61 -4.28 -21.29
CA PRO A 123 -3.07 -5.41 -22.06
C PRO A 123 -1.68 -5.16 -22.68
N ASP A 124 -1.34 -3.90 -22.99
CA ASP A 124 -0.06 -3.48 -23.56
C ASP A 124 1.09 -3.42 -22.52
N GLU A 125 0.80 -3.41 -21.21
CA GLU A 125 1.82 -3.58 -20.15
C GLU A 125 2.37 -5.00 -20.10
N LYS A 126 1.71 -5.96 -20.77
CA LYS A 126 2.12 -7.36 -20.81
C LYS A 126 3.06 -7.64 -21.98
N LEU A 127 4.36 -7.66 -21.71
CA LEU A 127 5.34 -8.22 -22.65
C LEU A 127 5.34 -9.77 -22.58
N GLY A 128 4.46 -10.41 -23.38
CA GLY A 128 4.43 -11.86 -23.63
C GLY A 128 3.51 -12.70 -22.73
N GLY A 129 3.25 -13.95 -23.12
CA GLY A 129 2.34 -14.89 -22.41
C GLY A 129 0.90 -14.90 -22.95
N LEU A 130 -0.02 -15.62 -22.28
CA LEU A 130 -1.44 -15.71 -22.68
C LEU A 130 -2.13 -14.33 -22.56
N PRO A 131 -3.10 -13.98 -23.44
CA PRO A 131 -3.82 -12.70 -23.38
C PRO A 131 -4.42 -12.44 -22.01
N HIS A 132 -4.25 -11.22 -21.49
CA HIS A 132 -4.85 -10.80 -20.24
C HIS A 132 -6.38 -10.81 -20.36
N ARG A 133 -7.07 -11.44 -19.42
CA ARG A 133 -8.54 -11.47 -19.40
C ARG A 133 -9.04 -10.27 -18.60
N MET A 134 -9.66 -9.31 -19.28
CA MET A 134 -10.27 -8.10 -18.68
C MET A 134 -11.23 -8.42 -17.52
N SER A 135 -11.87 -9.59 -17.53
CA SER A 135 -12.70 -10.07 -16.42
C SER A 135 -11.96 -10.14 -15.07
N LYS A 136 -10.62 -10.26 -15.06
CA LYS A 136 -9.79 -10.25 -13.83
C LYS A 136 -9.50 -8.85 -13.29
N SER A 137 -9.63 -7.83 -14.12
CA SER A 137 -9.44 -6.42 -13.78
C SER A 137 -10.77 -5.71 -13.49
N MET A 138 -11.91 -6.25 -13.97
CA MET A 138 -13.22 -5.61 -13.82
C MET A 138 -13.62 -5.41 -12.35
N GLU A 139 -13.35 -6.37 -11.48
CA GLU A 139 -13.62 -6.25 -10.03
C GLU A 139 -12.83 -5.10 -9.40
N PHE A 140 -11.58 -4.94 -9.80
CA PHE A 140 -10.72 -3.84 -9.36
C PHE A 140 -11.20 -2.49 -9.91
N ILE A 141 -11.48 -2.41 -11.21
CA ILE A 141 -11.99 -1.20 -11.86
C ILE A 141 -13.30 -0.75 -11.20
N ASN A 142 -14.24 -1.68 -10.97
CA ASN A 142 -15.50 -1.39 -10.29
C ASN A 142 -15.28 -0.90 -8.86
N CYS A 143 -14.31 -1.48 -8.13
CA CYS A 143 -13.97 -1.04 -6.78
C CYS A 143 -13.38 0.38 -6.79
N MET A 144 -12.47 0.68 -7.71
CA MET A 144 -11.87 2.01 -7.89
C MET A 144 -12.93 3.06 -8.22
N GLU A 145 -13.81 2.76 -9.19
CA GLU A 145 -14.92 3.64 -9.56
C GLU A 145 -15.89 3.87 -8.39
N ALA A 146 -16.27 2.81 -7.68
CA ALA A 146 -17.17 2.90 -6.53
C ALA A 146 -16.56 3.70 -5.35
N CYS A 147 -15.24 3.66 -5.20
CA CYS A 147 -14.51 4.39 -4.17
C CYS A 147 -14.05 5.79 -4.61
N GLY A 148 -14.38 6.22 -5.83
CA GLY A 148 -13.95 7.50 -6.39
C GLY A 148 -12.42 7.63 -6.50
N LEU A 149 -11.70 6.50 -6.55
CA LEU A 149 -10.26 6.48 -6.65
C LEU A 149 -9.86 6.75 -8.10
N SER A 150 -8.94 7.68 -8.30
CA SER A 150 -8.36 8.00 -9.60
C SER A 150 -6.90 7.60 -9.62
N ASP A 151 -6.46 7.06 -10.76
CA ASP A 151 -5.06 6.73 -10.97
C ASP A 151 -4.25 8.01 -11.16
N ILE A 152 -3.11 8.09 -10.46
CA ILE A 152 -2.16 9.19 -10.62
C ILE A 152 -1.18 8.73 -11.69
N SER A 153 -1.36 9.22 -12.92
CA SER A 153 -0.49 8.91 -14.05
C SER A 153 0.99 9.03 -13.67
N PHE A 154 1.72 7.92 -13.78
CA PHE A 154 3.16 7.90 -13.53
C PHE A 154 3.91 8.48 -14.73
N THR A 155 4.80 9.44 -14.47
CA THR A 155 5.85 9.85 -15.41
C THR A 155 7.19 9.61 -14.72
N GLY A 156 7.98 8.69 -15.26
CA GLY A 156 9.29 8.31 -14.73
C GLY A 156 10.29 8.04 -15.82
#